data_AF-A0AAP7GXW2-F1
#
_entry.id   AF-A0AAP7GXW2-F1
#
_cell.length_a   1.000
_cell.length_b   1.000
_cell.length_c   1.000
_cell.angle_alpha   90.00
_cell.angle_beta   90.00
_cell.angle_gamma   90.00
#
_symmetry.space_group_name_H-M   'P 1'
#
loop_
_entity.id
_entity.type
_entity.pdbx_description
1 polymer ?
#
loop_
_entity_poly.entity_id
_entity_poly.type
_entity_poly.pdbx_seq_one_letter_code
_entity_poly.pdbx_strand_id
1 'polypeptide(L)'
;MQDFVMTEVQKLTNNKEIIAYLAEKFPLCFSIEGEAKPLKIGLFQDLSEALKDDERVSKTQLRQALRQYTSNWRYLHGCKAGAVRVDLEGNPAGELEQEHIEHAAQQLAEAKAAVAQKRASEKAAKGAAEKKRPLRRHKPIDRQGEKTARKPKVVLNSIDMATLQKGQQVKVKVGERAQNAVVLAFSNDTVRVELDNGLVVNITADRLFA
;
A
#
# COMPACT_ATOMS: atom_id res chain seq x y z
N MET A 1 17.20 -27.81 -35.36
CA MET A 1 17.78 -26.69 -34.60
C MET A 1 16.73 -26.32 -33.58
N GLN A 2 16.89 -26.75 -32.33
CA GLN A 2 15.90 -26.52 -31.28
C GLN A 2 16.04 -25.09 -30.78
N ASP A 3 14.96 -24.32 -30.87
CA ASP A 3 14.87 -22.96 -30.35
C ASP A 3 15.07 -22.98 -28.83
N PHE A 4 16.27 -22.61 -28.41
CA PHE A 4 16.63 -22.34 -27.03
C PHE A 4 15.97 -21.01 -26.65
N VAL A 5 14.68 -21.06 -26.31
CA VAL A 5 13.99 -19.92 -25.71
C VAL A 5 14.57 -19.74 -24.32
N MET A 6 15.61 -18.90 -24.21
CA MET A 6 16.05 -18.35 -22.93
C MET A 6 14.95 -17.42 -22.44
N THR A 7 13.90 -17.98 -21.86
CA THR A 7 13.00 -17.21 -21.01
C THR A 7 13.85 -16.72 -19.85
N GLU A 8 14.12 -15.42 -19.78
CA GLU A 8 14.67 -14.78 -18.58
C GLU A 8 13.86 -15.27 -17.37
N VAL A 9 14.47 -16.13 -16.56
CA VAL A 9 13.82 -16.69 -15.39
C VAL A 9 13.87 -15.63 -14.30
N GLN A 10 12.94 -14.68 -14.37
CA GLN A 10 12.78 -13.69 -13.32
C GLN A 10 12.36 -14.41 -12.04
N LYS A 11 13.24 -14.40 -11.05
CA LYS A 11 12.98 -14.97 -9.74
C LYS A 11 11.85 -14.20 -9.08
N LEU A 12 10.79 -14.92 -8.72
CA LEU A 12 9.66 -14.37 -7.99
C LEU A 12 10.15 -14.03 -6.58
N THR A 13 10.15 -12.75 -6.22
CA THR A 13 10.60 -12.30 -4.88
C THR A 13 9.44 -12.12 -3.92
N ASN A 14 8.24 -11.87 -4.46
CA ASN A 14 7.07 -11.54 -3.69
C ASN A 14 6.22 -12.80 -3.42
N ASN A 15 5.90 -13.07 -2.15
CA ASN A 15 5.08 -14.23 -1.75
C ASN A 15 3.72 -14.26 -2.47
N LYS A 16 3.14 -13.10 -2.79
CA LYS A 16 1.86 -13.05 -3.53
C LYS A 16 2.00 -13.52 -4.97
N GLU A 17 3.08 -13.14 -5.64
CA GLU A 17 3.35 -13.55 -7.02
C GLU A 17 3.68 -15.04 -7.07
N ILE A 18 4.38 -15.57 -6.07
CA ILE A 18 4.61 -17.01 -5.94
C ILE A 18 3.29 -17.76 -5.78
N ILE A 19 2.38 -17.29 -4.94
CA ILE A 19 1.04 -17.90 -4.78
C ILE A 19 0.26 -17.84 -6.11
N ALA A 20 0.30 -16.71 -6.82
CA ALA A 20 -0.34 -16.59 -8.13
C ALA A 20 0.23 -17.59 -9.13
N TYR A 21 1.57 -17.70 -9.20
CA TYR A 21 2.25 -18.67 -10.04
C TYR A 21 1.90 -20.12 -9.69
N LEU A 22 1.82 -20.45 -8.40
CA LEU A 22 1.39 -21.76 -7.93
C LEU A 22 -0.06 -22.06 -8.33
N ALA A 23 -0.94 -21.06 -8.33
CA ALA A 23 -2.32 -21.23 -8.78
C ALA A 23 -2.46 -21.34 -10.30
N GLU A 24 -1.57 -20.71 -11.08
CA GLU A 24 -1.50 -20.93 -12.52
C GLU A 24 -1.03 -22.35 -12.85
N LYS A 25 -0.03 -22.86 -12.12
CA LYS A 25 0.53 -24.20 -12.32
C LYS A 25 -0.36 -25.31 -11.77
N PHE A 26 -0.98 -25.10 -10.61
CA PHE A 26 -1.77 -26.08 -9.88
C PHE A 26 -3.15 -25.48 -9.52
N PRO A 27 -4.01 -25.22 -10.53
CA PRO A 27 -5.30 -24.54 -10.33
C PRO A 27 -6.32 -25.34 -9.51
N LEU A 28 -6.13 -26.66 -9.42
CA LEU A 28 -7.00 -27.54 -8.63
C LEU A 28 -6.69 -27.49 -7.13
N CYS A 29 -5.43 -27.19 -6.80
CA CYS A 29 -4.90 -27.14 -5.44
C CYS A 29 -4.93 -25.71 -4.87
N PHE A 30 -4.51 -24.73 -5.67
CA PHE A 30 -4.43 -23.32 -5.28
C PHE A 30 -5.51 -22.50 -5.98
N SER A 31 -6.11 -21.58 -5.25
CA SER A 31 -7.15 -20.69 -5.79
C SER A 31 -6.82 -19.24 -5.44
N ILE A 32 -6.73 -18.38 -6.47
CA ILE A 32 -6.52 -16.93 -6.30
C ILE A 32 -7.85 -16.26 -5.94
N GLU A 33 -8.91 -16.70 -6.61
CA GLU A 33 -10.26 -16.17 -6.50
C GLU A 33 -11.20 -17.29 -6.05
N GLY A 34 -11.87 -17.10 -4.92
CA GLY A 34 -12.81 -18.07 -4.35
C GLY A 34 -12.45 -18.60 -2.96
N GLU A 35 -13.15 -19.65 -2.55
CA GLU A 35 -12.85 -20.41 -1.33
C GLU A 35 -11.62 -21.29 -1.58
N ALA A 36 -10.59 -21.14 -0.75
CA ALA A 36 -9.39 -21.97 -0.86
C ALA A 36 -9.66 -23.33 -0.20
N LYS A 37 -9.35 -24.41 -0.91
CA LYS A 37 -9.52 -25.78 -0.40
C LYS A 37 -8.42 -26.13 0.62
N PRO A 38 -8.70 -26.98 1.63
CA PRO A 38 -7.68 -27.45 2.56
C PRO A 38 -6.59 -28.23 1.84
N LEU A 39 -5.32 -27.93 2.13
CA LEU A 39 -4.19 -28.58 1.48
C LEU A 39 -3.82 -29.90 2.18
N LYS A 40 -3.28 -30.86 1.41
CA LYS A 40 -2.64 -32.09 1.91
C LYS A 40 -1.53 -31.79 2.94
N ILE A 41 -1.44 -32.59 4.00
CA ILE A 41 -0.28 -32.52 4.92
C ILE A 41 0.99 -32.88 4.16
N GLY A 42 2.01 -32.04 4.26
CA GLY A 42 3.28 -32.29 3.58
C GLY A 42 3.29 -31.91 2.09
N LEU A 43 2.28 -31.18 1.59
CA LEU A 43 2.21 -30.69 0.20
C LEU A 43 3.49 -29.95 -0.25
N PHE A 44 4.23 -29.35 0.69
CA PHE A 44 5.53 -28.73 0.41
C PHE A 44 6.53 -29.69 -0.25
N GLN A 45 6.56 -30.96 0.16
CA GLN A 45 7.46 -31.95 -0.42
C GLN A 45 7.10 -32.18 -1.88
N ASP A 46 5.84 -32.50 -2.15
CA ASP A 46 5.29 -32.70 -3.48
C ASP A 46 5.58 -31.47 -4.38
N LEU A 47 5.39 -30.25 -3.86
CA LEU A 47 5.71 -29.01 -4.59
C LEU A 47 7.19 -28.87 -4.88
N SER A 48 8.02 -29.18 -3.89
CA SER A 48 9.47 -29.08 -4.03
C SER A 48 10.02 -30.09 -5.05
N GLU A 49 9.29 -31.18 -5.29
CA GLU A 49 9.60 -32.20 -6.29
C GLU A 49 9.11 -31.80 -7.68
N ALA A 50 7.88 -31.30 -7.78
CA ALA A 50 7.31 -30.81 -9.04
C ALA A 50 8.01 -29.55 -9.58
N LEU A 51 8.59 -28.72 -8.70
CA LEU A 51 9.26 -27.47 -9.05
C LEU A 51 10.80 -27.57 -8.95
N LYS A 52 11.40 -28.78 -8.93
CA LYS A 52 12.87 -28.93 -8.85
C LYS A 52 13.60 -28.22 -9.97
N ASP A 53 13.01 -28.24 -11.17
CA ASP A 53 13.60 -27.69 -12.39
C ASP A 53 13.21 -26.21 -12.62
N ASP A 54 12.39 -25.63 -11.73
CA ASP A 54 11.87 -24.29 -11.89
C ASP A 54 12.65 -23.29 -11.02
N GLU A 55 13.60 -22.58 -11.63
CA GLU A 55 14.44 -21.59 -10.94
C GLU A 55 13.68 -20.32 -10.50
N ARG A 56 12.40 -20.18 -10.87
CA ARG A 56 11.58 -19.02 -10.51
C ARG A 56 11.28 -18.93 -9.01
N VAL A 57 11.23 -20.07 -8.31
CA VAL A 57 10.81 -20.15 -6.91
C VAL A 57 11.82 -20.96 -6.08
N SER A 58 12.42 -20.34 -5.06
CA SER A 58 13.28 -21.07 -4.12
C SER A 58 12.46 -21.81 -3.05
N LYS A 59 13.00 -22.91 -2.51
CA LYS A 59 12.39 -23.69 -1.41
C LYS A 59 12.04 -22.84 -0.18
N THR A 60 12.88 -21.86 0.14
CA THR A 60 12.64 -20.94 1.26
C THR A 60 11.44 -20.04 1.00
N GLN A 61 11.37 -19.45 -0.20
CA GLN A 61 10.24 -18.60 -0.59
C GLN A 61 8.96 -19.41 -0.73
N LEU A 62 9.02 -20.65 -1.25
CA LEU A 62 7.88 -21.56 -1.33
C LEU A 62 7.27 -21.81 0.06
N ARG A 63 8.12 -22.04 1.08
CA ARG A 63 7.66 -22.21 2.47
C ARG A 63 6.99 -20.95 3.01
N GLN A 64 7.56 -19.76 2.73
CA GLN A 64 6.98 -18.49 3.15
C GLN A 64 5.64 -18.22 2.45
N ALA A 65 5.56 -18.47 1.14
CA ALA A 65 4.35 -18.35 0.34
C ALA A 65 3.25 -19.30 0.84
N LEU A 66 3.57 -20.57 1.12
CA LEU A 66 2.61 -21.52 1.70
C LEU A 66 2.09 -21.06 3.06
N ARG A 67 2.98 -20.60 3.95
CA ARG A 67 2.57 -20.06 5.26
C ARG A 67 1.67 -18.84 5.12
N GLN A 68 1.95 -17.97 4.14
CA GLN A 68 1.12 -16.81 3.85
C GLN A 68 -0.25 -17.21 3.28
N TYR A 69 -0.30 -18.24 2.45
CA TYR A 69 -1.54 -18.77 1.88
C TYR A 69 -2.43 -19.38 2.96
N THR A 70 -1.87 -20.22 3.84
CA THR A 70 -2.64 -20.92 4.87
C THR A 70 -3.07 -20.05 6.05
N SER A 71 -2.42 -18.90 6.27
CA SER A 71 -2.82 -17.91 7.28
C SER A 71 -3.81 -16.86 6.76
N ASN A 72 -4.10 -16.86 5.45
CA ASN A 72 -5.06 -15.93 4.87
C ASN A 72 -6.50 -16.29 5.25
N TRP A 73 -7.36 -15.29 5.41
CA TRP A 73 -8.76 -15.47 5.81
C TRP A 73 -9.52 -16.39 4.86
N ARG A 74 -9.22 -16.36 3.57
CA ARG A 74 -9.84 -17.26 2.58
C ARG A 74 -9.57 -18.73 2.88
N TYR A 75 -8.35 -19.06 3.30
CA TYR A 75 -7.97 -20.43 3.64
C TYR A 75 -8.59 -20.87 4.95
N LEU A 76 -8.53 -20.04 5.99
CA LEU A 76 -9.17 -20.32 7.27
C LEU A 76 -10.69 -20.50 7.11
N HIS A 77 -11.32 -19.78 6.18
CA HIS A 77 -12.73 -19.96 5.85
C HIS A 77 -13.03 -21.28 5.11
N GLY A 78 -12.09 -21.81 4.33
CA GLY A 78 -12.24 -23.09 3.63
C GLY A 78 -12.07 -24.32 4.52
N CYS A 79 -11.42 -24.17 5.68
CA CYS A 79 -11.30 -25.20 6.71
C CYS A 79 -12.62 -25.40 7.47
N LYS A 80 -13.60 -26.05 6.83
CA LYS A 80 -14.91 -26.39 7.40
C LYS A 80 -15.00 -27.89 7.72
N ALA A 81 -15.95 -28.25 8.58
CA ALA A 81 -16.28 -29.66 8.85
C ALA A 81 -16.67 -30.38 7.55
N GLY A 82 -16.08 -31.56 7.32
CA GLY A 82 -16.31 -32.36 6.12
C GLY A 82 -15.54 -31.91 4.88
N ALA A 83 -14.63 -30.94 4.99
CA ALA A 83 -13.77 -30.57 3.88
C ALA A 83 -12.66 -31.61 3.66
N VAL A 84 -12.49 -32.04 2.41
CA VAL A 84 -11.45 -33.01 2.02
C VAL A 84 -10.19 -32.27 1.64
N ARG A 85 -9.04 -32.77 2.09
CA ARG A 85 -7.74 -32.21 1.71
C ARG A 85 -7.45 -32.53 0.26
N VAL A 86 -6.88 -31.57 -0.46
CA VAL A 86 -6.48 -31.75 -1.87
C VAL A 86 -4.96 -31.81 -2.00
N ASP A 87 -4.49 -32.70 -2.86
CA ASP A 87 -3.11 -32.71 -3.33
C ASP A 87 -2.90 -31.74 -4.51
N LEU A 88 -1.73 -31.80 -5.15
CA LEU A 88 -1.37 -30.93 -6.28
C LEU A 88 -2.21 -31.16 -7.53
N GLU A 89 -2.67 -32.38 -7.73
CA GLU A 89 -3.47 -32.79 -8.88
C GLU A 89 -4.97 -32.62 -8.59
N GLY A 90 -5.33 -32.24 -7.37
CA GLY A 90 -6.71 -32.07 -6.94
C GLY A 90 -7.38 -33.34 -6.44
N ASN A 91 -6.62 -34.43 -6.25
CA ASN A 91 -7.13 -35.67 -5.68
C ASN A 91 -7.35 -35.54 -4.17
N PRO A 92 -8.32 -36.29 -3.61
CA PRO A 92 -8.56 -36.32 -2.18
C PRO A 92 -7.39 -36.98 -1.44
N ALA A 93 -6.78 -36.25 -0.51
CA ALA A 93 -5.59 -36.64 0.24
C ALA A 93 -5.86 -36.72 1.75
N GLY A 94 -7.02 -37.29 2.10
CA GLY A 94 -7.49 -37.46 3.47
C GLY A 94 -8.44 -36.36 3.95
N GLU A 95 -9.10 -36.62 5.08
CA GLU A 95 -10.08 -35.71 5.66
C GLU A 95 -9.42 -34.70 6.61
N LEU A 96 -10.09 -33.55 6.79
CA LEU A 96 -9.68 -32.57 7.78
C LEU A 96 -10.21 -32.96 9.17
N GLU A 97 -9.29 -33.27 10.09
CA GLU A 97 -9.64 -33.60 11.48
C GLU A 97 -10.32 -32.42 12.20
N GLN A 98 -11.21 -32.74 13.15
CA GLN A 98 -11.96 -31.74 13.93
C GLN A 98 -11.06 -30.73 14.64
N GLU A 99 -9.93 -31.17 15.21
CA GLU A 99 -8.98 -30.28 15.88
C GLU A 99 -8.45 -29.17 14.94
N HIS A 100 -8.17 -29.51 13.68
CA HIS A 100 -7.71 -28.54 12.69
C HIS A 100 -8.80 -27.54 12.29
N ILE A 101 -10.06 -27.97 12.29
CA ILE A 101 -11.22 -27.12 12.01
C ILE A 101 -11.42 -26.12 13.14
N GLU A 102 -11.40 -26.59 14.39
CA GLU A 102 -11.55 -25.75 15.58
C GLU A 102 -10.44 -24.70 15.65
N HIS A 103 -9.19 -25.12 15.44
CA HIS A 103 -8.05 -24.20 15.44
C HIS A 103 -8.15 -23.16 14.31
N ALA A 104 -8.61 -23.55 13.12
CA ALA A 104 -8.81 -22.61 12.01
C ALA A 104 -9.93 -21.60 12.32
N ALA A 105 -11.04 -22.05 12.91
CA ALA A 105 -12.13 -21.19 13.34
C ALA A 105 -11.69 -20.19 14.43
N GLN A 106 -10.88 -20.65 15.39
CA GLN A 106 -10.32 -19.80 16.43
C GLN A 106 -9.38 -18.72 15.85
N GLN A 107 -8.45 -19.11 14.97
CA GLN A 107 -7.55 -18.16 14.30
C GLN A 107 -8.32 -17.11 13.50
N LEU A 108 -9.40 -17.52 12.84
CA LEU A 108 -10.24 -16.62 12.06
C LEU A 108 -10.95 -15.60 12.96
N ALA A 109 -11.46 -16.02 14.11
CA ALA A 109 -12.07 -15.14 15.11
C ALA A 109 -11.04 -14.15 15.68
N GLU A 110 -9.86 -14.63 16.05
CA GLU A 110 -8.77 -13.80 16.58
C GLU A 110 -8.28 -12.77 15.55
N ALA A 111 -8.06 -13.21 14.29
CA ALA A 111 -7.63 -12.32 13.24
C ALA A 111 -8.67 -11.23 12.91
N LYS A 112 -9.97 -11.58 12.93
CA LYS A 112 -11.06 -10.59 12.79
C LYS A 112 -11.07 -9.60 13.93
N ALA A 113 -10.90 -10.05 15.18
CA ALA A 113 -10.85 -9.18 16.36
C ALA A 113 -9.64 -8.23 16.29
N ALA A 114 -8.45 -8.74 15.94
CA ALA A 114 -7.25 -7.93 15.80
C ALA A 114 -7.39 -6.83 14.74
N VAL A 115 -8.00 -7.14 13.59
CA VAL A 115 -8.27 -6.15 12.54
C VAL A 115 -9.33 -5.12 12.98
N ALA A 116 -10.36 -5.55 13.72
CA ALA A 116 -11.36 -4.64 14.27
C ALA A 116 -10.74 -3.64 15.26
N GLN A 117 -9.86 -4.10 16.15
CA GLN A 117 -9.13 -3.25 17.09
C GLN A 117 -8.21 -2.25 16.38
N LYS A 118 -7.43 -2.69 15.38
CA LYS A 118 -6.58 -1.80 14.56
C LYS A 118 -7.41 -0.75 13.82
N ARG A 119 -8.55 -1.13 13.23
CA ARG A 119 -9.45 -0.18 12.57
C ARG A 119 -10.06 0.82 13.56
N ALA A 120 -10.38 0.40 14.77
CA ALA A 120 -10.91 1.28 15.81
C ALA A 120 -9.88 2.33 16.25
N SER A 121 -8.62 1.93 16.48
CA SER A 121 -7.55 2.85 16.85
C SER A 121 -7.20 3.82 15.72
N GLU A 122 -7.15 3.35 14.47
CA GLU A 122 -6.95 4.22 13.29
C GLU A 122 -8.08 5.24 13.11
N LYS A 123 -9.35 4.83 13.32
CA LYS A 123 -10.49 5.74 13.27
C LYS A 123 -10.47 6.77 14.40
N ALA A 124 -10.07 6.37 15.61
CA ALA A 124 -9.91 7.29 16.73
C ALA A 124 -8.79 8.32 16.47
N ALA A 125 -7.66 7.88 15.89
CA ALA A 125 -6.55 8.77 15.51
C ALA A 125 -6.95 9.76 14.41
N LYS A 126 -7.66 9.31 13.36
CA LYS A 126 -8.15 10.17 12.28
C LYS A 126 -9.26 11.13 12.75
N GLY A 127 -10.19 10.67 13.59
CA GLY A 127 -11.25 11.51 14.15
C GLY A 127 -10.73 12.61 15.10
N ALA A 128 -9.64 12.36 15.82
CA ALA A 128 -8.97 13.38 16.64
C ALA A 128 -8.24 14.44 15.80
N ALA A 129 -7.69 14.06 14.65
CA ALA A 129 -7.07 15.00 13.70
C ALA A 129 -8.13 15.88 13.00
N GLU A 130 -9.33 15.35 12.74
CA GLU A 130 -10.40 16.09 12.06
C GLU A 130 -11.15 17.05 13.00
N LYS A 131 -11.31 16.71 14.29
CA LYS A 131 -11.88 17.61 15.32
C LYS A 131 -11.01 18.81 15.70
N LYS A 132 -9.73 18.82 15.32
CA LYS A 132 -8.83 19.98 15.49
C LYS A 132 -8.86 20.96 14.31
N ARG A 133 -9.61 20.67 13.24
CA ARG A 133 -9.88 21.65 12.19
C ARG A 133 -11.10 22.47 12.63
N PRO A 134 -10.97 23.80 12.82
CA PRO A 134 -12.11 24.61 13.26
C PRO A 134 -13.24 24.50 12.23
N LEU A 135 -14.42 24.02 12.67
CA LEU A 135 -15.64 24.12 11.89
C LEU A 135 -15.84 25.60 11.55
N ARG A 136 -15.56 26.00 10.31
CA ARG A 136 -16.06 27.27 9.78
C ARG A 136 -17.59 27.17 9.76
N ARG A 137 -18.23 27.74 10.78
CA ARG A 137 -19.67 27.99 10.85
C ARG A 137 -20.10 28.70 9.56
N HIS A 138 -20.72 27.96 8.65
CA HIS A 138 -21.49 28.56 7.57
C HIS A 138 -22.81 29.05 8.18
N LYS A 139 -22.88 30.36 8.43
CA LYS A 139 -24.14 31.05 8.71
C LYS A 139 -25.00 31.02 7.43
N PRO A 140 -26.28 30.64 7.47
CA PRO A 140 -27.13 30.69 6.28
C PRO A 140 -27.39 32.17 5.97
N ILE A 141 -26.95 32.63 4.81
CA ILE A 141 -27.28 33.96 4.29
C ILE A 141 -28.33 33.78 3.21
N ASP A 142 -29.50 34.29 3.53
CA ASP A 142 -30.66 34.47 2.68
C ASP A 142 -30.27 35.24 1.41
N ARG A 143 -30.76 34.77 0.26
CA ARG A 143 -30.46 35.32 -1.06
C ARG A 143 -31.46 36.43 -1.35
N GLN A 144 -31.00 37.68 -1.39
CA GLN A 144 -31.64 38.73 -2.19
C GLN A 144 -30.69 39.90 -2.43
N GLY A 145 -30.58 40.33 -3.70
CA GLY A 145 -30.27 41.71 -4.07
C GLY A 145 -28.79 42.11 -4.15
N GLU A 146 -28.18 41.84 -5.30
CA GLU A 146 -27.59 42.87 -6.18
C GLU A 146 -26.91 44.10 -5.52
N LYS A 147 -25.57 44.12 -5.50
CA LYS A 147 -24.73 45.14 -6.15
C LYS A 147 -23.24 44.95 -5.83
N THR A 148 -22.45 45.24 -6.85
CA THR A 148 -21.02 45.02 -7.01
C THR A 148 -20.13 45.80 -6.05
N ALA A 149 -19.32 45.10 -5.25
CA ALA A 149 -18.05 45.60 -4.74
C ALA A 149 -17.08 44.41 -4.63
N ARG A 150 -16.28 44.24 -5.68
CA ARG A 150 -15.32 43.14 -5.82
C ARG A 150 -14.22 43.28 -4.75
N LYS A 151 -14.17 42.30 -3.85
CA LYS A 151 -13.04 42.05 -2.94
C LYS A 151 -11.74 41.95 -3.76
N PRO A 152 -10.60 42.48 -3.29
CA PRO A 152 -9.38 42.48 -4.08
C PRO A 152 -8.94 41.03 -4.31
N LYS A 153 -8.81 40.65 -5.58
CA LYS A 153 -8.10 39.43 -5.99
C LYS A 153 -6.70 39.53 -5.41
N VAL A 154 -6.29 38.55 -4.60
CA VAL A 154 -4.88 38.39 -4.22
C VAL A 154 -4.12 38.13 -5.51
N VAL A 155 -3.44 39.16 -6.00
CA VAL A 155 -2.53 39.08 -7.14
C VAL A 155 -1.24 38.46 -6.60
N LEU A 156 -0.91 37.27 -7.07
CA LEU A 156 0.42 36.69 -6.88
C LEU A 156 1.37 37.50 -7.75
N ASN A 157 1.95 38.55 -7.19
CA ASN A 157 3.01 39.29 -7.86
C ASN A 157 4.28 38.43 -7.79
N SER A 158 4.87 38.14 -8.95
CA SER A 158 6.24 37.62 -9.04
C SER A 158 7.16 38.56 -8.26
N ILE A 159 7.85 38.04 -7.24
CA ILE A 159 8.83 38.81 -6.49
C ILE A 159 10.00 39.08 -7.43
N ASP A 160 10.30 40.35 -7.66
CA ASP A 160 11.47 40.75 -8.42
C ASP A 160 12.73 40.65 -7.55
N MET A 161 13.79 40.03 -8.08
CA MET A 161 14.99 39.60 -7.33
C MET A 161 15.73 40.74 -6.62
N ALA A 162 15.49 41.99 -7.01
CA ALA A 162 16.10 43.18 -6.43
C ALA A 162 15.60 43.54 -5.02
N THR A 163 14.49 42.96 -4.55
CA THR A 163 13.85 43.31 -3.26
C THR A 163 14.04 42.25 -2.16
N LEU A 164 14.70 41.14 -2.48
CA LEU A 164 14.88 40.01 -1.56
C LEU A 164 16.00 40.27 -0.55
N GLN A 165 15.65 40.26 0.74
CA GLN A 165 16.61 40.35 1.83
C GLN A 165 16.88 38.98 2.46
N LYS A 166 18.14 38.75 2.86
CA LYS A 166 18.55 37.54 3.58
C LYS A 166 17.74 37.42 4.87
N GLY A 167 17.05 36.29 5.07
CA GLY A 167 16.14 36.05 6.20
C GLY A 167 14.66 36.34 5.93
N GLN A 168 14.28 36.79 4.74
CA GLN A 168 12.88 36.99 4.38
C GLN A 168 12.15 35.66 4.19
N GLN A 169 10.90 35.58 4.69
CA GLN A 169 10.01 34.45 4.43
C GLN A 169 9.41 34.58 3.02
N VAL A 170 9.62 33.55 2.21
CA VAL A 170 9.11 33.45 0.84
C VAL A 170 8.35 32.14 0.67
N LYS A 171 7.37 32.11 -0.22
CA LYS A 171 6.69 30.87 -0.62
C LYS A 171 7.39 30.27 -1.82
N VAL A 172 7.77 29.02 -1.69
CA VAL A 172 8.49 28.26 -2.68
C VAL A 172 7.56 27.20 -3.25
N LYS A 173 7.48 27.12 -4.58
CA LYS A 173 6.75 26.02 -5.24
C LYS A 173 7.66 24.79 -5.37
N VAL A 174 7.42 23.78 -4.53
CA VAL A 174 8.11 22.48 -4.55
C VAL A 174 7.14 21.42 -5.06
N GLY A 175 7.31 21.01 -6.33
CA GLY A 175 6.35 20.16 -7.02
C GLY A 175 5.01 20.88 -7.25
N GLU A 176 3.90 20.28 -6.82
CA GLU A 176 2.55 20.87 -6.90
C GLU A 176 2.15 21.72 -5.67
N ARG A 177 3.02 21.79 -4.66
CA ARG A 177 2.70 22.43 -3.37
C ARG A 177 3.57 23.67 -3.14
N ALA A 178 2.96 24.75 -2.68
CA ALA A 178 3.66 25.92 -2.16
C ALA A 178 4.00 25.72 -0.69
N GLN A 179 5.26 25.89 -0.31
CA GLN A 179 5.76 25.75 1.07
C GLN A 179 6.45 27.04 1.50
N ASN A 180 6.42 27.35 2.80
CA ASN A 180 7.12 28.51 3.33
C ASN A 180 8.61 28.20 3.47
N ALA A 181 9.47 29.14 3.10
CA ALA A 181 10.91 29.01 3.17
C ALA A 181 11.56 30.32 3.62
N VAL A 182 12.76 30.22 4.19
CA VAL A 182 13.60 31.34 4.58
C VAL A 182 14.78 31.43 3.62
N VAL A 183 15.02 32.62 3.07
CA VAL A 183 16.15 32.85 2.16
C VAL A 183 17.47 32.88 2.94
N LEU A 184 18.34 31.90 2.70
CA LEU A 184 19.66 31.81 3.32
C LEU A 184 20.73 32.56 2.53
N ALA A 185 20.71 32.45 1.21
CA ALA A 185 21.66 33.11 0.32
C ALA A 185 21.07 33.30 -1.07
N PHE A 186 21.48 34.37 -1.75
CA PHE A 186 21.19 34.62 -3.15
C PHE A 186 22.50 34.55 -3.94
N SER A 187 22.48 33.85 -5.07
CA SER A 187 23.51 33.85 -6.10
C SER A 187 22.86 34.33 -7.39
N ASN A 188 23.62 34.95 -8.29
CA ASN A 188 23.12 35.76 -9.42
C ASN A 188 21.89 35.21 -10.16
N ASP A 189 21.73 33.89 -10.27
CA ASP A 189 20.59 33.24 -10.94
C ASP A 189 19.86 32.17 -10.09
N THR A 190 20.30 31.95 -8.85
CA THR A 190 19.73 30.90 -7.96
C THR A 190 19.67 31.35 -6.52
N VAL A 191 18.54 31.14 -5.86
CA VAL A 191 18.33 31.43 -4.45
C VAL A 191 18.37 30.14 -3.64
N ARG A 192 19.20 30.13 -2.59
CA ARG A 192 19.29 29.05 -1.61
C ARG A 192 18.29 29.33 -0.49
N VAL A 193 17.28 28.50 -0.39
CA VAL A 193 16.17 28.62 0.57
C VAL A 193 16.11 27.41 1.48
N GLU A 194 15.85 27.65 2.76
CA GLU A 194 15.59 26.60 3.75
C GLU A 194 14.08 26.53 3.99
N LEU A 195 13.49 25.38 3.72
CA LEU A 195 12.08 25.12 3.97
C LEU A 195 11.82 24.94 5.48
N ASP A 196 10.57 25.08 5.90
CA ASP A 196 10.14 24.87 7.30
C ASP A 196 10.46 23.47 7.87
N ASN A 197 10.70 22.50 6.99
CA ASN A 197 11.12 21.14 7.31
C ASN A 197 12.65 20.97 7.47
N GLY A 198 13.43 22.07 7.41
CA GLY A 198 14.88 22.08 7.53
C GLY A 198 15.63 21.64 6.26
N LEU A 199 14.91 21.43 5.15
CA LEU A 199 15.50 21.03 3.88
C LEU A 199 15.93 22.27 3.06
N VAL A 200 17.20 22.29 2.65
CA VAL A 200 17.78 23.41 1.90
C VAL A 200 17.81 23.11 0.41
N VAL A 201 17.18 23.96 -0.40
CA VAL A 201 17.08 23.79 -1.86
C VAL A 201 17.62 25.03 -2.58
N ASN A 202 18.27 24.82 -3.72
CA ASN A 202 18.61 25.89 -4.66
C ASN A 202 17.50 26.01 -5.71
N ILE A 203 16.90 27.19 -5.82
CA ILE A 203 15.69 27.41 -6.62
C ILE A 203 15.85 28.68 -7.45
N THR A 204 15.41 28.62 -8.71
CA THR A 204 15.41 29.77 -9.62
C THR A 204 14.25 30.72 -9.31
N ALA A 205 14.38 31.99 -9.72
CA ALA A 205 13.41 33.05 -9.42
C ALA A 205 11.97 32.70 -9.80
N ASP A 206 11.78 31.95 -10.90
CA ASP A 206 10.47 31.54 -11.43
C ASP A 206 9.60 30.71 -10.47
N ARG A 207 10.21 30.18 -9.39
CA ARG A 207 9.54 29.32 -8.42
C ARG A 207 9.44 29.95 -7.03
N LEU A 208 9.77 31.24 -6.90
CA LEU A 208 9.65 32.05 -5.69
C LEU A 208 8.43 32.97 -5.78
N PHE A 209 7.62 32.98 -4.73
CA PHE A 209 6.37 33.72 -4.63
C PHE A 209 6.26 34.43 -3.27
N ALA A 210 5.58 35.59 -3.20
CA ALA A 210 5.23 36.29 -1.95
C ALA A 210 3.77 35.99 -1.57
#